data_AF-A0A939IR32-F1
#
_entry.id   AF-A0A939IR32-F1
#
_cell.length_a   1.000
_cell.length_b   1.000
_cell.length_c   1.000
_cell.angle_alpha   90.00
_cell.angle_beta   90.00
_cell.angle_gamma   90.00
#
_symmetry.space_group_name_H-M   'P 1'
#
loop_
_entity.id
_entity.type
_entity.pdbx_description
1 polymer ?
#
loop_
_entity_poly.entity_id
_entity_poly.type
_entity_poly.pdbx_seq_one_letter_code
_entity_poly.pdbx_strand_id
1 'polypeptide(L)'
;MKPFNRQQGIGLLAAIVIALVAAGAAAFLSSWYAADSIAHANRCTTDLLRMQHDENLYRQTVQSGSPDAALCNQINQDVDQYNQTCGEDFGTLPKLECP
;
A
#
# COMPACT_ATOMS: atom_id res chain seq x y z
N MET A 1 20.28 -45.84 42.19
CA MET A 1 19.44 -45.34 41.07
C MET A 1 19.43 -43.82 41.15
N LYS A 2 19.98 -43.13 40.15
CA LYS A 2 20.12 -41.65 40.11
C LYS A 2 18.78 -41.05 39.65
N PRO A 3 18.18 -40.07 40.35
CA PRO A 3 16.94 -39.45 39.87
C PRO A 3 17.27 -38.58 38.65
N PHE A 4 16.96 -39.10 37.46
CA PHE A 4 17.08 -38.35 36.21
C PHE A 4 15.92 -37.36 36.12
N ASN A 5 16.15 -36.21 36.74
CA ASN A 5 15.78 -34.87 36.30
C ASN A 5 14.41 -34.69 35.60
N ARG A 6 13.32 -34.93 36.34
CA ARG A 6 11.95 -34.61 35.92
C ARG A 6 11.73 -33.10 35.64
N GLN A 7 12.61 -32.23 36.14
CA GLN A 7 12.57 -30.77 35.90
C GLN A 7 13.10 -30.36 34.52
N GLN A 8 14.03 -31.12 33.91
CA GLN A 8 14.57 -30.81 32.58
C GLN A 8 13.54 -30.98 31.46
N GLY A 9 12.63 -31.96 31.58
CA GLY A 9 11.59 -32.21 30.57
C GLY A 9 10.51 -31.11 30.52
N ILE A 10 10.16 -30.54 31.68
CA ILE A 10 9.12 -29.49 31.77
C ILE A 10 9.63 -28.16 31.24
N GLY A 11 10.90 -27.81 31.53
CA GLY A 11 11.52 -26.60 31.00
C GLY A 11 11.64 -26.60 29.47
N LEU A 12 11.97 -27.76 28.88
CA LEU A 12 12.10 -27.91 27.43
C LEU A 12 10.73 -27.74 26.73
N LEU A 13 9.68 -28.36 27.26
CA LEU A 13 8.32 -28.25 26.70
C LEU A 13 7.79 -26.81 26.79
N ALA A 14 8.03 -26.12 27.90
CA ALA A 14 7.64 -24.72 28.04
C ALA A 14 8.37 -23.81 27.03
N ALA A 15 9.67 -24.02 26.83
CA ALA A 15 10.46 -23.26 25.86
C ALA A 15 9.97 -23.47 24.41
N ILE A 16 9.62 -24.72 24.06
CA ILE A 16 9.08 -25.06 22.73
C ILE A 16 7.73 -24.35 22.50
N VAL A 17 6.83 -24.37 23.48
CA VAL A 17 5.53 -23.69 23.37
C VAL A 17 5.70 -22.18 23.23
N ILE A 18 6.58 -21.57 24.02
CA ILE A 18 6.85 -20.12 23.93
C ILE A 18 7.45 -19.76 22.56
N ALA A 19 8.38 -20.56 22.04
CA ALA A 19 8.96 -20.34 20.72
C ALA A 19 7.92 -20.47 19.60
N LEU A 20 7.01 -21.45 19.68
CA LEU A 20 5.91 -21.63 18.72
C LEU A 20 4.90 -20.48 18.77
N VAL A 21 4.56 -19.99 19.97
CA VAL A 21 3.66 -18.84 20.14
C VAL A 21 4.31 -17.56 19.61
N ALA A 22 5.60 -17.34 19.86
CA ALA A 22 6.34 -16.21 19.33
C ALA A 22 6.48 -16.25 17.80
N ALA A 23 6.76 -17.42 17.23
CA ALA A 23 6.81 -17.61 15.77
C ALA A 23 5.43 -17.42 15.12
N GLY A 24 4.36 -17.90 15.77
CA GLY A 24 2.98 -17.66 15.35
C GLY A 24 2.64 -16.16 15.36
N ALA A 25 2.92 -15.46 16.46
CA ALA A 25 2.68 -14.02 16.57
C ALA A 25 3.47 -13.21 15.52
N ALA A 26 4.73 -13.58 15.25
CA ALA A 26 5.53 -12.95 14.20
C ALA A 26 4.95 -13.18 12.79
N ALA A 27 4.41 -14.37 12.50
CA ALA A 27 3.76 -14.69 11.24
C ALA A 27 2.41 -13.96 11.06
N PHE A 28 1.65 -13.79 12.15
CA PHE A 28 0.42 -12.98 12.13
C PHE A 28 0.73 -11.50 11.89
N LEU A 29 1.75 -10.95 12.56
CA LEU A 29 2.14 -9.55 12.37
C LEU A 29 2.68 -9.28 10.96
N SER A 30 3.54 -10.15 10.40
CA SER A 30 4.09 -9.96 9.05
C SER A 30 3.03 -10.04 7.94
N SER A 31 1.96 -10.82 8.13
CA SER A 31 0.85 -10.90 7.18
C SER A 31 0.04 -9.61 7.10
N TRP A 32 -0.05 -8.85 8.20
CA TRP A 32 -0.82 -7.61 8.25
C TRP A 32 -0.08 -6.45 7.60
N TYR A 33 1.24 -6.35 7.83
CA TYR A 33 2.09 -5.38 7.13
C TYR A 33 2.15 -5.65 5.63
N ALA A 34 2.23 -6.93 5.21
CA ALA A 34 2.19 -7.29 3.81
C ALA A 34 0.82 -6.97 3.18
N ALA A 35 -0.29 -7.26 3.86
CA ALA A 35 -1.63 -6.94 3.37
C ALA A 35 -1.86 -5.42 3.25
N ASP A 36 -1.37 -4.63 4.21
CA ASP A 36 -1.46 -3.17 4.17
C ASP A 36 -0.63 -2.58 3.01
N SER A 37 0.61 -3.06 2.82
CA SER A 37 1.44 -2.63 1.68
C SER A 37 0.83 -2.99 0.32
N ILE A 38 0.18 -4.16 0.21
CA ILE A 38 -0.49 -4.60 -1.03
C ILE A 38 -1.75 -3.76 -1.26
N ALA A 39 -2.54 -3.49 -0.22
CA ALA A 39 -3.73 -2.65 -0.31
C ALA A 39 -3.36 -1.21 -0.71
N HIS A 40 -2.28 -0.66 -0.14
CA HIS A 40 -1.74 0.64 -0.48
C HIS A 40 -1.29 0.68 -1.95
N ALA A 41 -0.45 -0.27 -2.37
CA ALA A 41 0.01 -0.37 -3.76
C ALA A 41 -1.14 -0.49 -4.77
N ASN A 42 -2.16 -1.28 -4.45
CA ASN A 42 -3.33 -1.46 -5.31
C ASN A 42 -4.17 -0.19 -5.41
N ARG A 43 -4.29 0.57 -4.31
CA ARG A 43 -4.95 1.89 -4.30
C ARG A 43 -4.19 2.88 -5.18
N CYS A 44 -2.88 3.00 -5.00
CA CYS A 44 -2.03 3.87 -5.81
C CYS A 44 -2.12 3.54 -7.30
N THR A 45 -2.11 2.25 -7.65
CA THR A 45 -2.26 1.78 -9.03
C THR A 45 -3.64 2.11 -9.60
N THR A 46 -4.70 1.96 -8.80
CA THR A 46 -6.07 2.27 -9.21
C THR A 46 -6.25 3.76 -9.45
N ASP A 47 -5.70 4.61 -8.58
CA ASP A 47 -5.75 6.07 -8.74
C ASP A 47 -4.99 6.51 -10.01
N LEU A 48 -3.84 5.91 -10.29
CA LEU A 48 -3.08 6.11 -11.53
C LEU A 48 -3.92 5.80 -12.79
N LEU A 49 -4.59 4.65 -12.81
CA LEU A 49 -5.44 4.24 -13.93
C LEU A 49 -6.61 5.20 -14.13
N ARG A 50 -7.22 5.68 -13.04
CA ARG A 50 -8.30 6.67 -13.11
C ARG A 50 -7.79 7.99 -13.67
N MET A 51 -6.70 8.53 -13.12
CA MET A 51 -6.12 9.79 -13.61
C MET A 51 -5.70 9.71 -15.07
N GLN A 52 -5.16 8.57 -15.52
CA GLN A 52 -4.82 8.37 -16.94
C GLN A 52 -6.07 8.39 -17.83
N HIS A 53 -7.19 7.82 -17.37
CA HIS A 53 -8.46 7.91 -18.07
C HIS A 53 -8.95 9.36 -18.17
N ASP A 54 -8.93 10.09 -17.05
CA ASP A 54 -9.39 11.47 -16.97
C ASP A 54 -8.49 12.41 -17.82
N GLU A 55 -7.16 12.22 -17.82
CA GLU A 55 -6.25 12.94 -18.71
C GLU A 55 -6.58 12.66 -20.18
N ASN A 56 -6.89 11.41 -20.54
CA ASN A 56 -7.27 11.08 -21.90
C ASN A 56 -8.60 11.75 -22.31
N LEU A 57 -9.56 11.86 -21.39
CA LEU A 57 -10.79 12.63 -21.61
C LEU A 57 -10.48 14.12 -21.80
N TYR A 58 -9.62 14.70 -20.95
CA TYR A 58 -9.19 16.09 -21.08
C TYR A 58 -8.47 16.35 -22.40
N ARG A 59 -7.58 15.47 -22.84
CA ARG A 59 -6.91 15.59 -24.15
C ARG A 59 -7.91 15.57 -25.31
N GLN A 60 -9.02 14.82 -25.20
CA GLN A 60 -10.08 14.83 -26.21
C GLN A 60 -10.83 16.17 -26.23
N THR A 61 -11.08 16.80 -25.07
CA THR A 61 -11.74 18.12 -25.02
C THR A 61 -10.82 19.24 -25.55
N VAL A 62 -9.52 19.15 -25.30
CA VAL A 62 -8.52 20.04 -25.93
C VAL A 62 -8.51 19.87 -27.45
N GLN A 63 -8.53 18.63 -27.96
CA GLN A 63 -8.55 18.36 -29.41
C GLN A 63 -9.85 18.81 -30.08
N SER A 64 -10.98 18.81 -29.38
CA SER A 64 -12.24 19.36 -29.88
C SER A 64 -12.29 20.90 -29.85
N GLY A 65 -11.22 21.54 -29.36
CA GLY A 65 -11.10 23.00 -29.28
C GLY A 65 -11.89 23.61 -28.12
N SER A 66 -12.40 22.79 -27.20
CA SER A 66 -13.17 23.22 -26.02
C SER A 66 -12.57 22.60 -24.76
N PRO A 67 -11.36 23.04 -24.35
CA PRO A 67 -10.67 22.42 -23.24
C PRO A 67 -11.45 22.61 -21.95
N ASP A 68 -11.68 21.51 -21.24
CA ASP A 68 -12.46 21.51 -20.00
C ASP A 68 -11.57 21.87 -18.80
N ALA A 69 -11.62 23.14 -18.40
CA ALA A 69 -10.87 23.65 -17.25
C ALA A 69 -11.28 22.99 -15.92
N ALA A 70 -12.54 22.57 -15.77
CA ALA A 70 -13.00 21.91 -14.55
C ALA A 70 -12.39 20.51 -14.44
N LEU A 71 -12.40 19.75 -15.54
CA LEU A 71 -11.78 18.43 -15.61
C LEU A 71 -10.25 18.52 -15.37
N CYS A 72 -9.58 19.51 -15.95
CA CYS A 72 -8.15 19.71 -15.72
C CYS A 72 -7.82 20.00 -14.25
N ASN A 73 -8.59 20.90 -13.61
CA ASN A 73 -8.39 21.21 -12.19
C ASN A 73 -8.67 19.98 -11.30
N GLN A 74 -9.65 19.16 -11.65
CA GLN A 74 -9.93 17.92 -10.95
C GLN A 74 -8.76 16.93 -11.06
N ILE A 75 -8.21 16.71 -12.27
CA ILE A 75 -7.04 15.86 -12.46
C ILE A 75 -5.85 16.37 -11.63
N ASN A 76 -5.63 17.68 -11.58
CA ASN A 76 -4.55 18.26 -10.77
C ASN A 76 -4.74 18.06 -9.26
N GLN A 77 -5.98 18.10 -8.77
CA GLN A 77 -6.28 17.76 -7.37
C GLN A 77 -6.01 16.29 -7.09
N ASP A 78 -6.35 15.41 -8.03
CA ASP A 78 -6.09 13.97 -7.92
C ASP A 78 -4.58 13.68 -7.94
N VAL A 79 -3.81 14.39 -8.79
CA VAL A 79 -2.35 14.34 -8.81
C VAL A 79 -1.75 14.80 -7.48
N ASP A 80 -2.27 15.87 -6.87
CA ASP A 80 -1.83 16.32 -5.55
C ASP A 80 -2.08 15.27 -4.47
N GLN A 81 -3.26 14.66 -4.47
CA GLN A 81 -3.63 13.62 -3.51
C GLN A 81 -2.78 12.36 -3.70
N TYR A 82 -2.54 11.95 -4.95
CA TYR A 82 -1.65 10.85 -5.27
C TYR A 82 -0.22 11.15 -4.81
N ASN A 83 0.33 12.33 -5.09
CA ASN A 83 1.68 12.69 -4.69
C ASN A 83 1.86 12.70 -3.16
N GLN A 84 0.83 13.09 -2.41
CA GLN A 84 0.84 13.05 -0.94
C GLN A 84 0.73 11.63 -0.38
N THR A 85 0.01 10.74 -1.07
CA THR A 85 -0.30 9.40 -0.55
C THR A 85 0.69 8.34 -1.04
N CYS A 86 1.06 8.40 -2.31
CA CYS A 86 1.78 7.38 -3.06
C CYS A 86 3.12 7.88 -3.64
N GLY A 87 3.38 9.19 -3.58
CA GLY A 87 4.52 9.81 -4.27
C GLY A 87 5.89 9.37 -3.75
N GLU A 88 5.99 8.98 -2.48
CA GLU A 88 7.23 8.47 -1.89
C GLU A 88 7.58 7.07 -2.42
N ASP A 89 6.59 6.20 -2.56
CA ASP A 89 6.79 4.79 -2.95
C ASP A 89 6.78 4.57 -4.47
N PHE A 90 5.95 5.32 -5.21
CA PHE A 90 5.70 5.12 -6.64
C PHE A 90 6.17 6.29 -7.52
N GLY A 91 6.72 7.34 -6.91
CA GLY A 91 7.17 8.55 -7.59
C GLY A 91 6.06 9.58 -7.79
N THR A 92 6.45 10.84 -8.02
CA THR A 92 5.51 11.95 -8.17
C THR A 92 5.06 12.14 -9.61
N LEU A 93 3.78 12.44 -9.80
CA LEU A 93 3.19 12.80 -11.08
C LEU A 93 3.25 14.31 -11.33
N PRO A 94 3.53 14.75 -12.57
CA PRO A 94 3.48 16.15 -12.94
C PRO A 94 2.03 16.63 -13.04
N LYS A 95 1.81 17.93 -12.79
CA LYS A 95 0.52 18.58 -13.00
C LYS A 95 0.34 18.96 -14.47
N LEU A 96 -0.92 18.98 -14.90
CA LEU A 96 -1.34 19.51 -16.19
C LEU A 96 -1.43 21.03 -16.13
N GLU A 97 -1.08 21.70 -17.22
CA GLU A 97 -1.38 23.11 -17.41
C GLU A 97 -2.84 23.26 -17.83
N CYS A 98 -3.63 23.92 -16.97
CA CYS A 98 -5.05 24.18 -17.21
C CYS A 98 -5.26 25.57 -17.83
N PRO A 99 -6.19 25.71 -18.79
CA PRO A 99 -6.52 26.98 -19.44
C PRO A 99 -7.31 27.94 -18.54
#